data_AF-A0A5K7SGK3-F1
#
_entry.id   AF-A0A5K7SGK3-F1
#
_cell.length_a   1.000
_cell.length_b   1.000
_cell.length_c   1.000
_cell.angle_alpha   90.00
_cell.angle_beta   90.00
_cell.angle_gamma   90.00
#
_symmetry.space_group_name_H-M   'P 1'
#
loop_
_entity.id
_entity.type
_entity.pdbx_description
1 polymer ?
#
loop_
_entity_poly.entity_id
_entity_poly.type
_entity_poly.pdbx_seq_one_letter_code
_entity_poly.pdbx_strand_id
1 'polypeptide(L)'
;MVFAIRRTKEKETSIVVNLAEIFRCKVAEISRTSGPKEGNIKAFDRIDLVFTNKDKSKVDVVVEFYNANTDRLTLTGELQLAEKWCVLVNNKAASLSK
;
A
#
# COMPACT_ATOMS: atom_id res chain seq x y z
N MET A 1 9.06 11.41 -7.64
CA MET A 1 9.54 10.48 -6.60
C MET A 1 8.48 10.39 -5.50
N VAL A 2 8.43 9.27 -4.79
CA VAL A 2 7.68 9.10 -3.54
C VAL A 2 8.68 8.79 -2.44
N PHE A 3 8.47 9.38 -1.28
CA PHE A 3 9.23 9.10 -0.07
C PHE A 3 8.24 8.71 1.02
N ALA A 4 8.52 7.59 1.69
CA ALA A 4 7.72 7.09 2.78
C ALA A 4 8.62 6.72 3.95
N ILE A 5 8.17 7.06 5.16
CA ILE A 5 8.77 6.61 6.41
C ILE A 5 7.70 5.79 7.12
N ARG A 6 8.00 4.53 7.41
CA ARG A 6 7.19 3.68 8.27
C ARG A 6 7.94 3.47 9.58
N ARG A 7 7.32 3.87 10.68
CA ARG A 7 7.83 3.67 12.04
C ARG A 7 6.91 2.70 12.77
N THR A 8 7.48 1.59 13.22
CA THR A 8 6.84 0.67 14.16
C THR A 8 7.55 0.77 15.52
N LYS A 9 7.08 0.03 16.52
CA LYS A 9 7.75 -0.01 17.83
C LYS A 9 9.18 -0.55 17.76
N GLU A 10 9.47 -1.40 16.78
CA GLU A 10 10.73 -2.14 16.67
C GLU A 10 11.71 -1.49 15.71
N LYS A 11 11.21 -0.81 14.66
CA LYS A 11 12.05 -0.25 13.60
C LYS A 11 11.45 0.96 12.92
N GLU A 12 12.34 1.77 12.36
CA GLU A 12 12.01 2.75 11.34
C GLU A 12 12.51 2.23 9.99
N THR A 13 11.73 2.40 8.94
CA THR A 13 12.09 2.02 7.58
C THR A 13 11.75 3.17 6.64
N SER A 14 12.75 3.65 5.91
CA SER A 14 12.61 4.66 4.86
C SER A 14 12.56 3.99 3.50
N ILE A 15 11.58 4.37 2.68
CA ILE A 15 11.39 3.84 1.33
C ILE A 15 11.39 5.03 0.37
N VAL A 16 12.26 4.95 -0.64
CA VAL A 16 12.32 5.91 -1.74
C VAL A 16 11.90 5.19 -3.01
N VAL A 17 10.91 5.73 -3.71
CA VAL A 17 10.43 5.18 -4.99
C VAL A 17 10.64 6.19 -6.10
N ASN A 18 11.43 5.80 -7.10
CA ASN A 18 11.59 6.56 -8.33
C ASN A 18 10.39 6.32 -9.26
N LEU A 19 9.43 7.25 -9.28
CA LEU A 19 8.22 7.15 -10.11
C LEU A 19 8.49 7.06 -11.62
N ALA A 20 9.66 7.49 -12.10
CA ALA A 20 10.01 7.35 -13.52
C ALA A 20 10.18 5.87 -13.93
N GLU A 21 10.52 5.00 -12.97
CA GLU A 21 10.72 3.57 -13.16
C GLU A 21 9.46 2.74 -12.88
N ILE A 22 8.41 3.37 -12.36
CA ILE A 22 7.16 2.69 -11.98
C ILE A 22 6.19 2.64 -13.15
N PHE A 23 5.67 1.45 -13.41
CA PHE A 23 4.62 1.22 -14.41
C PHE A 23 3.24 1.57 -13.85
N ARG A 24 2.94 1.09 -12.64
CA ARG A 24 1.68 1.38 -11.95
C ARG A 24 1.81 1.20 -10.44
N CYS A 25 0.86 1.78 -9.73
CA CYS A 25 0.64 1.61 -8.31
C CYS A 25 -0.71 0.94 -8.07
N LYS A 26 -0.80 0.04 -7.09
CA LYS A 26 -2.06 -0.59 -6.65
C LYS A 26 -2.13 -0.71 -5.14
N VAL A 27 -3.35 -0.72 -4.60
CA VAL A 27 -3.58 -1.13 -3.22
C VAL A 27 -3.68 -2.65 -3.19
N ALA A 28 -2.96 -3.29 -2.27
CA ALA A 28 -3.08 -4.72 -2.00
C ALA A 28 -3.63 -4.88 -0.58
N GLU A 29 -4.75 -5.60 -0.49
CA GLU A 29 -5.45 -5.89 0.76
C GLU A 29 -5.33 -7.36 1.09
N ILE A 30 -4.86 -7.67 2.29
CA ILE A 30 -4.94 -9.02 2.87
C ILE A 30 -5.97 -8.93 3.98
N SER A 31 -7.06 -9.68 3.83
CA SER A 31 -8.17 -9.67 4.77
C SER A 31 -8.75 -11.06 4.95
N ARG A 32 -9.24 -11.33 6.16
CA ARG A 32 -10.05 -12.50 6.48
C ARG A 32 -11.51 -12.10 6.51
N THR A 33 -12.35 -12.94 5.91
CA THR A 33 -13.80 -12.81 5.98
C THR A 33 -14.32 -13.93 6.86
N SER A 34 -15.07 -13.59 7.91
CA SER A 34 -15.71 -14.56 8.80
C SER A 34 -17.19 -14.25 8.97
N GLY A 35 -18.06 -15.21 8.68
CA GLY A 35 -19.51 -15.13 8.90
C GLY A 35 -20.38 -15.77 7.81
N PRO A 36 -21.71 -15.91 8.06
CA PRO A 36 -22.70 -16.19 7.02
C PRO A 36 -22.87 -14.97 6.10
N LYS A 37 -23.26 -15.20 4.84
CA LYS A 37 -23.32 -14.20 3.74
C LYS A 37 -24.04 -12.87 4.07
N GLU A 38 -24.94 -12.83 5.04
CA GLU A 38 -25.69 -11.61 5.44
C GLU A 38 -25.02 -10.74 6.51
N GLY A 39 -23.89 -11.17 7.11
CA GLY A 39 -23.25 -10.45 8.22
C GLY A 39 -21.72 -10.48 8.19
N ASN A 40 -21.12 -10.61 7.01
CA ASN A 40 -19.68 -10.76 6.88
C ASN A 40 -18.92 -9.55 7.44
N ILE A 41 -18.16 -9.78 8.52
CA ILE A 41 -17.18 -8.82 9.03
C ILE A 41 -15.87 -9.10 8.29
N LYS A 42 -15.43 -8.14 7.46
CA LYS A 42 -14.12 -8.17 6.81
C LYS A 42 -13.09 -7.59 7.78
N ALA A 43 -12.22 -8.45 8.29
CA ALA A 43 -11.09 -8.04 9.12
C ALA A 43 -9.84 -7.93 8.24
N PHE A 44 -9.24 -6.74 8.18
CA PHE A 44 -8.00 -6.55 7.44
C PHE A 44 -6.81 -6.99 8.30
N ASP A 45 -5.94 -7.78 7.70
CA ASP A 45 -4.66 -8.17 8.29
C ASP A 45 -3.54 -7.25 7.80
N ARG A 46 -3.59 -6.84 6.53
CA ARG A 46 -2.56 -5.96 5.94
C ARG A 46 -3.13 -5.11 4.81
N ILE A 47 -2.67 -3.87 4.72
CA ILE A 47 -2.93 -2.96 3.59
C ILE A 47 -1.59 -2.42 3.12
N ASP A 48 -1.30 -2.65 1.84
CA ASP A 48 -0.08 -2.20 1.19
C ASP A 48 -0.38 -1.33 -0.02
N LEU A 49 0.54 -0.40 -0.29
CA LEU A 49 0.67 0.28 -1.56
C LEU A 49 1.83 -0.34 -2.33
N VAL A 50 1.52 -1.02 -3.44
CA VAL A 50 2.47 -1.78 -4.25
C VAL A 50 2.79 -1.02 -5.52
N PHE A 51 4.07 -0.71 -5.70
CA PHE A 51 4.62 -0.03 -6.87
C PHE A 51 5.27 -1.07 -7.77
N THR A 52 4.64 -1.32 -8.92
CA THR A 52 5.15 -2.27 -9.92
C THR A 52 6.14 -1.57 -10.85
N ASN A 53 7.35 -2.12 -10.95
CA ASN A 53 8.38 -1.58 -11.83
C ASN A 53 8.03 -1.81 -13.31
N LYS A 54 8.49 -0.90 -14.19
CA LYS A 54 8.45 -1.07 -15.65
C LYS A 54 9.33 -2.25 -16.08
N ASP A 55 10.48 -2.39 -15.43
CA ASP A 55 11.37 -3.52 -15.60
C ASP A 55 10.86 -4.73 -14.81
N LYS A 56 10.46 -5.78 -15.52
CA LYS A 56 9.92 -7.02 -14.93
C LYS A 56 10.96 -7.83 -14.16
N SER A 57 12.26 -7.55 -14.35
CA SER A 57 13.34 -8.18 -13.58
C SER A 57 13.50 -7.56 -12.18
N LYS A 58 12.97 -6.34 -11.97
CA LYS A 58 13.01 -5.67 -10.67
C LYS A 58 11.80 -6.07 -9.83
N VAL A 59 12.07 -6.34 -8.55
CA VAL A 59 11.02 -6.64 -7.56
C VAL A 59 10.15 -5.41 -7.31
N ASP A 60 8.85 -5.63 -7.12
CA ASP A 60 7.90 -4.56 -6.76
C ASP A 60 8.28 -3.94 -5.41
N VAL A 61 8.13 -2.62 -5.31
CA VAL A 61 8.35 -1.91 -4.04
C VAL A 61 7.04 -1.90 -3.27
N VAL A 62 7.08 -2.28 -2.00
CA VAL A 62 5.89 -2.37 -1.14
C VAL A 62 6.01 -1.37 0.00
N VAL A 63 5.03 -0.47 0.10
CA VAL A 63 4.87 0.46 1.22
C VAL A 63 3.67 0.01 2.04
N GLU A 64 3.94 -0.51 3.23
CA GLU A 64 2.89 -0.98 4.14
C GLU A 64 2.18 0.23 4.78
N PHE A 65 0.85 0.29 4.66
CA PHE A 65 0.01 1.30 5.32
C PHE A 65 -0.55 0.76 6.65
N TYR A 66 -0.82 -0.53 6.72
CA TYR A 66 -1.38 -1.17 7.90
C TYR A 66 -0.94 -2.63 8.01
N ASN A 67 -0.67 -3.10 9.22
CA ASN A 67 -0.42 -4.49 9.56
C ASN A 67 -0.96 -4.81 10.96
N ALA A 68 -1.93 -5.71 11.05
CA ALA A 68 -2.62 -6.07 12.29
C ALA A 68 -1.69 -6.67 13.37
N ASN A 69 -0.50 -7.15 13.00
CA ASN A 69 0.47 -7.69 13.95
C ASN A 69 1.32 -6.60 14.62
N THR A 70 1.52 -5.45 13.96
CA THR A 70 2.37 -4.36 14.47
C THR A 70 1.58 -3.12 14.88
N ASP A 71 0.44 -2.91 14.23
CA ASP A 71 -0.40 -1.73 14.37
C ASP A 71 -1.59 -2.02 15.30
N ARG A 72 -2.50 -1.05 15.47
CA ARG A 72 -3.72 -1.25 16.27
C ARG A 72 -4.66 -2.20 15.53
N LEU A 73 -5.45 -3.00 16.26
CA LEU A 73 -6.39 -3.95 15.66
C LEU A 73 -7.55 -3.29 14.88
N THR A 74 -7.78 -1.99 15.09
CA THR A 74 -8.85 -1.23 14.44
C THR A 74 -8.29 -0.37 13.32
N LEU A 75 -8.86 -0.47 12.13
CA LEU A 75 -8.60 0.48 11.05
C LEU A 75 -9.21 1.84 11.39
N THR A 76 -8.42 2.89 11.20
CA THR A 76 -8.76 4.29 11.46
C THR A 76 -8.57 5.19 10.24
N GLY A 77 -8.64 4.63 9.04
CA GLY A 77 -8.59 5.39 7.78
C GLY A 77 -7.47 4.98 6.83
N GLU A 78 -6.69 3.96 7.18
CA GLU A 78 -5.50 3.52 6.46
C GLU A 78 -5.86 3.04 5.05
N LEU A 79 -7.02 2.39 4.90
CA LEU A 79 -7.52 1.98 3.59
C LEU A 79 -7.81 3.19 2.69
N GLN A 80 -8.63 4.14 3.18
CA GLN A 80 -8.96 5.35 2.41
C GLN A 80 -7.70 6.16 2.06
N LEU A 81 -6.74 6.19 2.98
CA LEU A 81 -5.46 6.87 2.74
C LEU A 81 -4.64 6.14 1.66
N ALA A 82 -4.53 4.81 1.72
CA ALA A 82 -3.82 4.01 0.71
C ALA A 82 -4.45 4.17 -0.68
N GLU A 83 -5.78 4.15 -0.78
CA GLU A 83 -6.52 4.40 -2.02
C GLU A 83 -6.23 5.79 -2.59
N LYS A 84 -6.30 6.83 -1.74
CA LYS A 84 -6.00 8.21 -2.14
C LYS A 84 -4.58 8.34 -2.67
N TRP A 85 -3.61 7.75 -1.98
CA TRP A 85 -2.22 7.75 -2.44
C TRP A 85 -2.03 7.00 -3.75
N CYS A 86 -2.70 5.86 -3.92
CA CYS A 86 -2.67 5.10 -5.17
C CYS A 86 -3.08 5.97 -6.38
N VAL A 87 -4.17 6.73 -6.24
CA VAL A 87 -4.65 7.65 -7.28
C VAL A 87 -3.61 8.75 -7.57
N LEU A 88 -3.09 9.41 -6.52
CA LEU A 88 -2.10 10.48 -6.68
C LEU A 88 -0.81 9.98 -7.35
N VAL A 89 -0.32 8.83 -6.92
CA VAL A 89 0.88 8.20 -7.47
C VAL A 89 0.70 7.84 -8.94
N ASN A 90 -0.42 7.19 -9.29
CA ASN A 90 -0.69 6.80 -10.67
C ASN A 90 -0.81 8.01 -11.59
N ASN A 91 -1.52 9.06 -11.16
CA ASN A 91 -1.62 10.31 -11.91
C ASN A 91 -0.24 10.93 -12.14
N LYS A 92 0.62 10.94 -11.11
CA LYS A 92 1.98 11.46 -11.24
C LYS A 92 2.85 10.60 -12.14
N ALA A 93 2.80 9.27 -12.00
CA ALA A 93 3.58 8.34 -12.83
C ALA A 93 3.19 8.47 -14.32
N ALA A 94 1.90 8.58 -14.63
CA ALA A 94 1.41 8.80 -15.99
C ALA A 94 1.86 10.14 -16.59
N SER A 95 1.99 11.19 -15.76
CA SER A 95 2.52 12.48 -16.22
C SER A 95 4.01 12.45 -16.58
N LEU A 96 4.76 11.48 -16.05
CA LEU A 96 6.21 11.32 -16.28
C LEU A 96 6.53 10.39 -17.45
N SER A 97 5.55 9.65 -17.97
CA SER A 97 5.69 8.82 -19.16
C SER A 97 5.33 9.54 -20.47
N LYS A 98 5.00 10.83 -20.39
CA LYS A 98 4.80 11.73 -21.53
C LYS A 98 6.10 12.48 -21.82
#